data_AF-A0A0F8WJ38-F1
#
_entry.id   AF-A0A0F8WJ38-F1
#
_cell.length_a   1.000
_cell.length_b   1.000
_cell.length_c   1.000
_cell.angle_alpha   90.00
_cell.angle_beta   90.00
_cell.angle_gamma   90.00
#
_symmetry.space_group_name_H-M   'P 1'
#
loop_
_entity.id
_entity.type
_entity.pdbx_description
1 polymer ?
#
loop_
_entity_poly.entity_id
_entity_poly.type
_entity_poly.pdbx_seq_one_letter_code
_entity_poly.pdbx_strand_id
1 'polypeptide(L)'
;MHYKVKKIRLIDGCFPGNPSSIAGDNVWRGPQHFEWCREECDSVSTWYTNWMIDKSPYFMQQRIAWLLEPPSIQKWPYDAVINYRKEWDAIMTYDKRLLGLGDSRFKFAPHGGSWIDWDLWGMHEKTKDVCMIVSDKKDSEGHKLRHEIAKEFSDVIDIYG
;
A
#
# COMPACT_ATOMS: atom_id res chain seq x y z
N MET A 1 -11.27 -34.01 6.55
CA MET A 1 -11.59 -32.85 7.40
C MET A 1 -11.49 -31.61 6.52
N HIS A 2 -12.62 -31.02 6.12
CA HIS A 2 -12.61 -29.83 5.25
C HIS A 2 -12.30 -28.61 6.12
N TYR A 3 -11.10 -28.06 6.04
CA TYR A 3 -10.79 -26.78 6.68
C TYR A 3 -11.61 -25.69 5.98
N LYS A 4 -12.51 -25.03 6.71
CA LYS A 4 -13.23 -23.86 6.20
C LYS A 4 -12.23 -22.72 6.07
N VAL A 5 -11.99 -22.25 4.85
CA VAL A 5 -11.10 -21.11 4.59
C VAL A 5 -11.64 -19.89 5.33
N LYS A 6 -10.77 -19.18 6.06
CA LYS A 6 -11.17 -17.97 6.80
C LYS A 6 -11.44 -16.84 5.81
N LYS A 7 -12.54 -16.10 6.01
CA LYS A 7 -12.85 -14.91 5.23
C LYS A 7 -12.48 -13.65 6.02
N ILE A 8 -11.85 -12.70 5.34
CA ILE A 8 -11.53 -11.39 5.88
C ILE A 8 -12.23 -10.35 5.01
N ARG A 9 -13.03 -9.48 5.64
CA ARG A 9 -13.71 -8.43 4.91
C ARG A 9 -12.73 -7.30 4.61
N LEU A 10 -12.76 -6.82 3.38
CA LEU A 10 -11.95 -5.70 2.92
C LEU A 10 -12.85 -4.59 2.41
N ILE A 11 -12.72 -3.41 3.00
CA ILE A 11 -13.34 -2.17 2.55
C ILE A 11 -12.22 -1.28 2.05
N ASP A 12 -12.03 -1.22 0.73
CA ASP A 12 -10.84 -0.61 0.16
C ASP A 12 -11.07 0.27 -1.07
N GLY A 13 -10.17 1.24 -1.22
CA GLY A 13 -9.98 2.02 -2.45
C GLY A 13 -8.51 2.02 -2.93
N CYS A 14 -7.63 1.24 -2.27
CA CYS A 14 -6.22 1.14 -2.65
C CYS A 14 -5.93 -0.01 -3.63
N PHE A 15 -6.74 -1.07 -3.68
CA PHE A 15 -6.49 -2.22 -4.53
C PHE A 15 -7.51 -2.28 -5.67
N PRO A 16 -7.15 -1.87 -6.91
CA PRO A 16 -8.08 -1.93 -8.04
C PRO A 16 -8.34 -3.36 -8.55
N GLY A 17 -7.55 -4.35 -8.10
CA GLY A 17 -7.66 -5.76 -8.51
C GLY A 17 -7.52 -6.73 -7.33
N ASN A 18 -6.60 -7.69 -7.46
CA ASN A 18 -6.34 -8.70 -6.41
C ASN A 18 -5.76 -8.01 -5.15
N PRO A 19 -6.49 -8.03 -4.01
CA PRO A 19 -6.04 -7.35 -2.82
C PRO A 19 -4.83 -8.04 -2.18
N SER A 20 -3.91 -7.25 -1.64
CA SER A 20 -2.62 -7.73 -1.08
C SER A 20 -1.67 -8.36 -2.10
N SER A 21 -1.90 -8.13 -3.39
CA SER A 21 -0.93 -8.48 -4.39
C SER A 21 0.28 -7.54 -4.27
N ILE A 22 1.45 -8.12 -4.02
CA ILE A 22 2.71 -7.40 -4.12
C ILE A 22 2.90 -7.18 -5.62
N ALA A 23 2.96 -5.93 -6.08
CA ALA A 23 3.10 -5.53 -7.48
C ALA A 23 4.10 -6.39 -8.31
N GLY A 24 4.01 -6.25 -9.64
CA GLY A 24 4.86 -6.99 -10.60
C GLY A 24 4.46 -8.45 -10.70
N ASP A 25 5.42 -9.36 -10.84
CA ASP A 25 5.15 -10.78 -11.04
C ASP A 25 4.46 -11.50 -9.87
N ASN A 26 4.40 -10.88 -8.69
CA ASN A 26 3.62 -11.39 -7.57
C ASN A 26 2.16 -10.92 -7.61
N VAL A 27 1.74 -10.17 -8.64
CA VAL A 27 0.36 -9.66 -8.76
C VAL A 27 -0.69 -10.78 -8.72
N TRP A 28 -0.31 -11.96 -9.21
CA TRP A 28 -1.14 -13.17 -9.26
C TRP A 28 -1.14 -13.97 -7.96
N ARG A 29 -0.21 -13.69 -7.03
CA ARG A 29 -0.09 -14.43 -5.77
C ARG A 29 -1.04 -13.85 -4.74
N GLY A 30 -2.13 -14.56 -4.49
CA GLY A 30 -3.07 -14.26 -3.43
C GLY A 30 -2.72 -14.91 -2.08
N PRO A 31 -3.44 -14.56 -1.01
CA PRO A 31 -3.31 -15.22 0.28
C PRO A 31 -3.66 -16.72 0.21
N GLN A 32 -2.88 -17.56 0.89
CA GLN A 32 -3.04 -19.04 0.89
C GLN A 32 -3.87 -19.58 2.08
N HIS A 33 -4.08 -18.76 3.11
CA HIS A 33 -4.68 -19.20 4.38
C HIS A 33 -6.02 -18.51 4.68
N PHE A 34 -6.41 -17.56 3.84
CA PHE A 34 -7.64 -16.82 3.97
C PHE A 34 -8.06 -16.26 2.61
N GLU A 35 -9.31 -15.82 2.51
CA GLU A 35 -9.88 -15.17 1.33
C GLU A 35 -10.35 -13.77 1.67
N TRP A 36 -10.14 -12.83 0.74
CA TRP A 36 -10.72 -11.50 0.81
C TRP A 36 -12.18 -11.54 0.36
N CYS A 37 -13.06 -10.85 1.08
CA CYS A 37 -14.42 -10.54 0.63
C CYS A 37 -14.66 -9.03 0.69
N ARG A 38 -15.07 -8.43 -0.43
CA ARG A 38 -15.42 -7.00 -0.51
C ARG A 38 -16.91 -6.75 -0.27
N GLU A 39 -17.73 -7.77 -0.51
CA GLU A 39 -19.16 -7.79 -0.20
C GLU A 39 -19.41 -8.24 1.25
N GLU A 40 -20.67 -8.33 1.63
CA GLU A 40 -21.06 -8.88 2.92
C GLU A 40 -20.67 -10.37 3.02
N CYS A 41 -20.01 -10.72 4.11
CA CYS A 41 -19.49 -12.05 4.35
C CYS A 41 -19.38 -12.33 5.84
N ASP A 42 -19.44 -13.62 6.21
CA ASP A 42 -19.11 -14.11 7.54
C ASP A 42 -17.59 -14.01 7.77
N SER A 43 -17.12 -12.79 8.06
CA SER A 43 -15.72 -12.46 8.22
C SER A 43 -15.30 -12.38 9.68
N VAL A 44 -14.08 -12.81 9.98
CA VAL A 44 -13.51 -12.74 11.33
C VAL A 44 -12.98 -11.35 11.72
N SER A 45 -12.72 -10.49 10.72
CA SER A 45 -12.26 -9.11 10.90
C SER A 45 -12.57 -8.27 9.66
N THR A 46 -12.61 -6.96 9.83
CA THR A 46 -12.82 -6.00 8.73
C THR A 46 -11.61 -5.07 8.60
N TRP A 47 -11.06 -5.02 7.40
CA TRP A 47 -9.87 -4.26 7.04
C TRP A 47 -10.24 -3.05 6.19
N TYR A 48 -9.67 -1.90 6.53
CA TYR A 48 -9.94 -0.62 5.87
C TYR A 48 -8.65 -0.05 5.32
N THR A 49 -8.60 0.24 4.02
CA THR A 49 -7.43 0.92 3.41
C THR A 49 -7.61 2.43 3.42
N ASN A 50 -6.55 3.19 3.11
CA ASN A 50 -6.49 4.67 3.23
C ASN A 50 -7.78 5.38 2.81
N TRP A 51 -8.28 5.09 1.60
CA TRP A 51 -9.43 5.77 1.00
C TRP A 51 -10.78 5.51 1.69
N MET A 52 -10.83 4.55 2.62
CA MET A 52 -12.06 4.08 3.26
C MET A 52 -12.00 4.14 4.78
N ILE A 53 -10.98 4.79 5.36
CA ILE A 53 -10.81 4.90 6.82
C ILE A 53 -11.99 5.65 7.48
N ASP A 54 -12.62 6.59 6.79
CA ASP A 54 -13.82 7.31 7.23
C ASP A 54 -15.10 6.48 7.10
N LYS A 55 -15.11 5.50 6.19
CA LYS A 55 -16.19 4.53 5.97
C LYS A 55 -16.14 3.37 6.96
N SER A 56 -15.80 3.59 8.21
CA SER A 56 -16.00 2.61 9.28
C SER A 56 -17.36 2.84 9.96
N PRO A 57 -18.53 2.55 9.34
CA PRO A 57 -19.80 2.62 10.06
C PRO A 57 -19.96 1.36 10.92
N TYR A 58 -20.34 1.59 12.17
CA TYR A 58 -21.06 0.70 13.10
C TYR A 58 -20.77 -0.81 13.11
N PHE A 59 -20.23 -1.24 14.26
CA PHE A 59 -20.17 -2.60 14.83
C PHE A 59 -20.12 -3.79 13.85
N MET A 60 -18.88 -4.18 13.51
CA MET A 60 -18.52 -5.55 13.12
C MET A 60 -17.31 -6.02 13.94
N GLN A 61 -17.12 -7.33 14.05
CA GLN A 61 -15.99 -7.93 14.78
C GLN A 61 -14.64 -7.48 14.19
N GLN A 62 -13.73 -7.10 15.08
CA GLN A 62 -12.35 -6.62 14.88
C GLN A 62 -12.10 -5.67 13.69
N ARG A 63 -11.82 -4.39 13.99
CA ARG A 63 -11.51 -3.33 13.01
C ARG A 63 -10.02 -3.10 12.86
N ILE A 64 -9.53 -3.27 11.63
CA ILE A 64 -8.12 -3.12 11.28
C ILE A 64 -7.97 -2.01 10.24
N ALA A 65 -7.24 -0.95 10.59
CA ALA A 65 -6.84 0.07 9.62
C ALA A 65 -5.56 -0.38 8.92
N TRP A 66 -5.43 -0.13 7.62
CA TRP A 66 -4.23 -0.42 6.83
C TRP A 66 -3.81 0.80 6.01
N LEU A 67 -2.75 1.46 6.47
CA LEU A 67 -2.17 2.63 5.85
C LEU A 67 -1.10 2.22 4.84
N LEU A 68 -1.48 2.25 3.57
CA LEU A 68 -0.72 1.90 2.37
C LEU A 68 -0.13 3.16 1.68
N GLU A 69 -0.98 4.16 1.42
CA GLU A 69 -0.55 5.39 0.74
C GLU A 69 0.25 6.30 1.67
N PRO A 70 1.30 6.98 1.18
CA PRO A 70 2.09 7.91 1.98
C PRO A 70 1.32 9.18 2.33
N PRO A 71 1.69 9.87 3.44
CA PRO A 71 1.10 11.15 3.82
C PRO A 71 1.24 12.24 2.73
N SER A 72 2.25 12.12 1.86
CA SER A 72 2.45 13.02 0.71
C SER A 72 1.42 12.87 -0.39
N ILE A 73 0.70 11.74 -0.44
CA ILE A 73 -0.45 11.51 -1.33
C ILE A 73 -1.73 11.73 -0.54
N GLN A 74 -1.82 11.19 0.67
CA GLN A 74 -2.99 11.35 1.54
C GLN A 74 -2.62 11.51 3.02
N LYS A 75 -2.75 12.74 3.53
CA LYS A 75 -2.50 13.02 4.95
C LYS A 75 -3.67 12.63 5.86
N TRP A 76 -4.90 12.86 5.41
CA TRP A 76 -6.10 12.71 6.25
C TRP A 76 -6.28 11.33 6.91
N PRO A 77 -5.93 10.17 6.30
CA PRO A 77 -6.10 8.87 6.96
C PRO A 77 -5.19 8.74 8.20
N TYR A 78 -4.00 9.31 8.14
CA TYR A 78 -3.05 9.33 9.26
C TYR A 78 -3.60 10.16 10.43
N ASP A 79 -4.16 11.33 10.13
CA ASP A 79 -4.79 12.18 11.15
C ASP A 79 -6.01 11.48 11.76
N ALA A 80 -6.83 10.81 10.93
CA ALA A 80 -8.01 10.07 11.37
C ALA A 80 -7.64 8.92 12.33
N VAL A 81 -6.65 8.08 11.99
CA VAL A 81 -6.28 6.98 12.88
C VAL A 81 -5.64 7.48 14.18
N ILE A 82 -4.98 8.64 14.20
CA ILE A 82 -4.45 9.23 15.45
C ILE A 82 -5.60 9.68 16.36
N ASN A 83 -6.55 10.41 15.79
CA ASN A 83 -7.68 11.00 16.51
C ASN A 83 -8.64 9.93 17.04
N TYR A 84 -8.91 8.91 16.23
CA TYR A 84 -9.87 7.85 16.53
C TYR A 84 -9.18 6.51 16.82
N ARG A 85 -7.90 6.49 17.22
CA ARG A 85 -7.13 5.25 17.46
C ARG A 85 -7.87 4.23 18.34
N LYS A 86 -8.65 4.69 19.32
CA LYS A 86 -9.40 3.84 20.28
C LYS A 86 -10.52 3.04 19.64
N GLU A 87 -10.86 3.38 18.42
CA GLU A 87 -11.83 2.66 17.62
C GLU A 87 -11.21 1.46 16.87
N TRP A 88 -9.89 1.46 16.71
CA TRP A 88 -9.17 0.43 15.97
C TRP A 88 -8.59 -0.63 16.92
N ASP A 89 -8.79 -1.90 16.56
CA ASP A 89 -8.13 -3.03 17.24
C ASP A 89 -6.67 -3.14 16.82
N ALA A 90 -6.36 -2.80 15.57
CA ALA A 90 -5.01 -2.62 15.07
C ALA A 90 -4.95 -1.60 13.93
N ILE A 91 -3.77 -0.98 13.78
CA ILE A 91 -3.45 -0.02 12.73
C ILE A 91 -2.14 -0.47 12.09
N MET A 92 -2.24 -1.02 10.89
CA MET A 92 -1.14 -1.54 10.09
C MET A 92 -0.49 -0.38 9.32
N THR A 93 0.81 -0.14 9.50
CA THR A 93 1.51 0.97 8.85
C THR A 93 3.02 0.73 8.75
N TYR A 94 3.68 1.41 7.80
CA TYR A 94 5.13 1.53 7.74
C TYR A 94 5.66 2.85 8.35
N ASP A 95 4.78 3.79 8.72
CA ASP A 95 5.19 5.11 9.20
C ASP A 95 5.84 5.01 10.59
N LYS A 96 7.15 5.24 10.64
CA LYS A 96 7.96 5.17 11.87
C LYS A 96 7.49 6.13 12.96
N ARG A 97 6.87 7.26 12.62
CA ARG A 97 6.38 8.23 13.60
C ARG A 97 5.18 7.64 14.34
N LEU A 98 4.25 7.01 13.62
CA LEU A 98 3.11 6.32 14.23
C LEU A 98 3.55 5.14 15.09
N LEU A 99 4.47 4.32 14.57
CA LEU A 99 5.04 3.17 15.30
C LEU A 99 5.80 3.61 16.57
N GLY A 100 6.39 4.80 16.55
CA GLY A 100 7.11 5.39 17.68
C GLY A 100 6.23 5.99 18.79
N LEU A 101 4.91 6.01 18.65
CA LEU A 101 4.01 6.57 19.67
C LEU A 101 3.90 5.74 20.95
N GLY A 102 4.48 4.53 20.99
CA GLY A 102 4.39 3.62 22.14
C GLY A 102 3.02 2.96 22.33
N ASP A 103 2.13 3.12 21.35
CA ASP A 103 0.78 2.56 21.36
C ASP A 103 0.74 1.24 20.62
N SER A 104 0.38 0.17 21.33
CA SER A 104 0.48 -1.21 20.85
C SER A 104 -0.44 -1.55 19.67
N ARG A 105 -1.42 -0.69 19.36
CA ARG A 105 -2.28 -0.86 18.17
C ARG A 105 -1.56 -0.59 16.87
N PHE A 106 -0.53 0.27 16.86
CA PHE A 106 0.27 0.49 15.67
C PHE A 106 1.19 -0.71 15.45
N LYS A 107 1.00 -1.40 14.33
CA LYS A 107 1.76 -2.59 13.96
C LYS A 107 2.51 -2.32 12.67
N PHE A 108 3.78 -2.73 12.64
CA PHE A 108 4.59 -2.61 11.45
C PHE A 108 4.03 -3.51 10.34
N ALA A 109 3.71 -2.90 9.20
CA ALA A 109 3.21 -3.57 8.02
C ALA A 109 3.74 -2.84 6.77
N PRO A 110 4.89 -3.27 6.22
CA PRO A 110 5.38 -2.70 4.98
C PRO A 110 4.47 -3.11 3.84
N HIS A 111 4.24 -2.18 2.92
CA HIS A 111 3.57 -2.46 1.66
C HIS A 111 4.41 -1.85 0.54
N GLY A 112 4.57 -2.62 -0.53
CA GLY A 112 5.40 -2.24 -1.67
C GLY A 112 5.83 -3.47 -2.45
N GLY A 113 6.27 -3.25 -3.66
CA GLY A 113 6.75 -4.25 -4.60
C GLY A 113 7.37 -3.54 -5.80
N SER A 114 7.90 -4.32 -6.74
CA SER A 114 8.37 -3.81 -8.02
C SER A 114 7.30 -4.10 -9.07
N TRP A 115 7.02 -3.18 -9.99
CA TRP A 115 6.21 -3.46 -11.18
C TRP A 115 7.04 -4.02 -12.35
N ILE A 116 8.31 -4.32 -12.10
CA ILE A 116 9.23 -4.88 -13.09
C ILE A 116 9.14 -6.40 -13.01
N ASP A 117 8.89 -7.05 -14.15
CA ASP A 117 8.86 -8.51 -14.28
C ASP A 117 10.26 -9.11 -14.05
N TRP A 118 10.34 -10.28 -13.42
CA TRP A 118 11.58 -10.93 -12.98
C TRP A 118 12.57 -11.17 -14.12
N ASP A 119 12.09 -11.42 -15.32
CA ASP A 119 12.92 -11.59 -16.52
C ASP A 119 13.58 -10.29 -16.99
N LEU A 120 13.03 -9.13 -16.59
CA LEU A 120 13.62 -7.82 -16.77
C LEU A 120 14.54 -7.41 -15.60
N TRP A 121 14.72 -8.25 -14.58
CA TRP A 121 15.66 -7.95 -13.50
C TRP A 121 17.08 -8.29 -13.92
N GLY A 122 18.03 -7.42 -13.55
CA GLY A 122 19.44 -7.66 -13.80
C GLY A 122 20.19 -6.39 -14.17
N MET A 123 21.40 -6.59 -14.70
CA MET A 123 22.21 -5.52 -15.24
C MET A 123 21.89 -5.35 -16.72
N HIS A 124 21.52 -4.13 -17.10
CA HIS A 124 21.22 -3.74 -18.48
C HIS A 124 22.29 -2.79 -18.99
N GLU A 125 22.55 -2.81 -20.30
CA GLU A 125 23.40 -1.80 -20.93
C GLU A 125 22.70 -0.44 -20.87
N LYS A 126 23.48 0.60 -20.55
CA LYS A 126 23.03 2.00 -20.52
C LYS A 126 23.82 2.79 -21.55
N THR A 127 23.18 3.79 -22.15
CA THR A 127 23.81 4.68 -23.13
C THR A 127 24.40 5.93 -22.48
N LYS A 128 23.99 6.25 -21.25
CA LYS A 128 24.44 7.40 -20.48
C LYS A 128 25.01 7.02 -19.11
N ASP A 129 25.52 8.01 -18.39
CA ASP A 129 26.21 7.80 -17.12
C ASP A 129 25.29 7.31 -16.00
N VAL A 130 24.00 7.62 -16.07
CA VAL A 130 23.01 7.25 -15.04
C VAL A 130 21.72 6.78 -15.72
N CYS A 131 21.01 5.85 -15.10
CA CYS A 131 19.64 5.49 -15.48
C CYS A 131 18.67 5.81 -14.33
N MET A 132 17.42 6.11 -14.68
CA MET A 132 16.41 6.50 -13.71
C MET A 132 15.02 6.02 -14.13
N ILE A 133 14.22 5.58 -13.13
CA ILE A 133 12.82 5.24 -13.33
C ILE A 133 11.93 6.46 -13.07
N VAL A 134 11.21 6.91 -14.09
CA VAL A 134 10.34 8.08 -14.06
C VAL A 134 9.00 7.73 -14.72
N SER A 135 8.02 7.35 -13.90
CA SER A 135 6.63 7.19 -14.36
C SER A 135 5.98 8.57 -14.61
N ASP A 136 4.84 8.59 -15.30
CA ASP A 136 4.04 9.81 -15.56
C ASP A 136 3.38 10.47 -14.33
N LYS A 137 3.54 9.90 -13.12
CA LYS A 137 2.90 10.40 -11.89
C LYS A 137 3.49 11.74 -11.47
N LYS A 138 2.64 12.65 -10.99
CA LYS A 138 3.02 14.03 -10.57
C LYS A 138 2.43 14.46 -9.22
N ASP A 139 1.77 13.54 -8.53
CA ASP A 139 0.90 13.85 -7.37
C ASP A 139 1.66 14.24 -6.09
N SER A 140 2.93 13.87 -5.96
CA SER A 140 3.75 14.14 -4.76
C SER A 140 4.97 14.99 -5.10
N GLU A 141 5.56 15.64 -4.08
CA GLU A 141 6.81 16.39 -4.26
C GLU A 141 7.94 15.50 -4.80
N GLY A 142 8.02 14.24 -4.34
CA GLY A 142 8.98 13.28 -4.89
C GLY A 142 8.71 12.91 -6.34
N HIS A 143 7.46 12.95 -6.80
CA HIS A 143 7.12 12.77 -8.22
C HIS A 143 7.62 13.95 -9.06
N LYS A 144 7.31 15.18 -8.63
CA LYS A 144 7.71 16.41 -9.32
C LYS A 144 9.23 16.54 -9.41
N LEU A 145 9.92 16.32 -8.30
CA LEU A 145 11.39 16.34 -8.24
C LEU A 145 12.01 15.35 -9.23
N ARG A 146 11.45 14.14 -9.36
CA ARG A 146 11.93 13.16 -10.34
C ARG A 146 11.80 13.67 -11.78
N HIS A 147 10.69 14.32 -12.12
CA HIS A 147 10.51 14.93 -13.44
C HIS A 147 11.44 16.13 -13.66
N GLU A 148 11.68 16.95 -12.65
CA GLU A 148 12.61 18.07 -12.72
C GLU A 148 14.04 17.60 -12.99
N ILE A 149 14.51 16.58 -12.25
CA ILE A 149 15.82 15.96 -12.46
C ILE A 149 15.91 15.35 -13.87
N ALA A 150 14.89 14.60 -14.29
CA ALA A 150 14.86 13.96 -15.59
C ALA A 150 14.94 14.98 -16.75
N LYS A 151 14.31 16.15 -16.57
CA LYS A 151 14.35 17.25 -17.55
C LYS A 151 15.72 17.93 -17.55
N GLU A 152 16.22 18.33 -16.38
CA GLU A 152 17.46 19.08 -16.23
C GLU A 152 18.68 18.28 -16.70
N PHE A 153 18.72 16.99 -16.42
CA PHE A 153 19.85 16.10 -16.70
C PHE A 153 19.57 15.14 -17.86
N SER A 154 18.65 15.51 -18.76
CA SER A 154 18.24 14.67 -19.89
C SER A 154 19.39 14.26 -20.82
N ASP A 155 20.50 14.99 -20.87
CA ASP A 155 21.67 14.63 -21.68
C ASP A 155 22.53 13.52 -21.06
N VAL A 156 22.43 13.28 -19.74
CA VAL A 156 23.27 12.33 -18.99
C VAL A 156 22.49 11.24 -18.26
N ILE A 157 21.15 11.27 -18.32
CA ILE A 157 20.27 10.25 -17.72
C ILE A 157 19.48 9.49 -18.79
N ASP A 158 19.55 8.17 -18.76
CA ASP A 158 18.63 7.28 -19.46
C ASP A 158 17.35 7.14 -18.63
N ILE A 159 16.21 7.48 -19.22
CA ILE A 159 14.91 7.48 -18.55
C ILE A 159 14.14 6.21 -18.96
N TYR A 160 13.61 5.51 -17.95
CA TYR A 160 12.79 4.31 -18.10
C TYR A 160 11.50 4.45 -17.30
N GLY A 161 10.46 3.69 -17.65
CA GLY A 161 9.21 3.56 -16.89
C GLY A 161 8.02 4.31 -17.45
#